data_AF-A0A835QN40-F1
#
_entry.id   AF-A0A835QN40-F1
#
_cell.length_a   1.000
_cell.length_b   1.000
_cell.length_c   1.000
_cell.angle_alpha   90.00
_cell.angle_beta   90.00
_cell.angle_gamma   90.00
#
_symmetry.space_group_name_H-M   'P 1'
#
loop_
_entity.id
_entity.type
_entity.pdbx_description
1 polymer ?
#
loop_
_entity_poly.entity_id
_entity_poly.type
_entity_poly.pdbx_seq_one_letter_code
_entity_poly.pdbx_strand_id
1 'polypeptide(L)'
;MANAVKKLPLQTSTAHNSVASGGGGGVGKKTIEEMYQKKTQLEHILLRPDTYIGSVEKHTQNLWVFENGEMVNRPVTYVPGLYKIFDEILVNAADNKQRDPSMDSLKVEIDAEGNSISVYNNGDGVPIEIHQEEGFTCRS
;
A
#
# COMPACT_ATOMS: atom_id res chain seq x y z
N MET A 1 6.11 10.51 38.06
CA MET A 1 6.74 9.84 36.91
C MET A 1 5.72 8.87 36.33
N ALA A 2 5.12 9.19 35.18
CA ALA A 2 4.08 8.37 34.58
C ALA A 2 4.73 7.26 33.74
N ASN A 3 4.40 6.00 34.03
CA ASN A 3 4.84 4.84 33.27
C ASN A 3 4.28 4.91 31.84
N ALA A 4 5.16 5.00 30.85
CA ALA A 4 4.80 4.86 29.46
C ALA A 4 4.40 3.40 29.20
N VAL A 5 3.10 3.16 29.01
CA VAL A 5 2.58 1.86 28.56
C VAL A 5 3.14 1.61 27.16
N LYS A 6 4.06 0.66 27.02
CA LYS A 6 4.54 0.18 25.72
C LYS A 6 3.34 -0.38 24.95
N LYS A 7 2.85 0.36 23.96
CA LYS A 7 1.86 -0.13 23.00
C LYS A 7 2.46 -1.35 22.28
N LEU A 8 1.80 -2.49 22.43
CA LEU A 8 2.17 -3.73 21.74
C LEU A 8 2.04 -3.55 20.21
N PRO A 9 2.80 -4.30 19.39
CA PRO A 9 2.71 -4.24 17.94
C PRO A 9 1.28 -4.52 17.47
N LEU A 10 0.83 -3.77 16.46
CA LEU A 10 -0.47 -4.00 15.82
C LEU A 10 -0.51 -5.41 15.21
N GLN A 11 -1.44 -6.22 15.68
CA GLN A 11 -1.63 -7.60 15.22
C GLN A 11 -2.62 -7.61 14.05
N THR A 12 -2.29 -8.37 13.01
CA THR A 12 -3.15 -8.55 11.82
C THR A 12 -4.45 -9.26 12.19
N SER A 13 -5.57 -8.82 11.60
CA SER A 13 -6.92 -9.27 11.99
C SER A 13 -7.42 -10.55 11.27
N THR A 14 -6.58 -11.23 10.49
CA THR A 14 -7.00 -12.26 9.50
C THR A 14 -7.57 -13.56 10.12
N ALA A 15 -7.75 -13.65 11.43
CA ALA A 15 -8.21 -14.88 12.10
C ALA A 15 -9.52 -14.73 12.90
N HIS A 16 -10.39 -13.75 12.60
CA HIS A 16 -11.58 -13.49 13.46
C HIS A 16 -12.93 -13.91 12.90
N ASN A 17 -12.99 -14.76 11.88
CA ASN A 17 -14.28 -15.33 11.48
C ASN A 17 -14.16 -16.79 11.03
N SER A 18 -13.73 -17.65 11.95
CA SER A 18 -14.05 -19.08 11.85
C SER A 18 -14.30 -19.67 13.24
N VAL A 19 -15.46 -20.32 13.33
CA VAL A 19 -15.90 -21.26 14.37
C VAL A 19 -16.52 -20.65 15.64
N ALA A 20 -17.82 -20.34 15.53
CA ALA A 20 -18.74 -20.54 16.65
C ALA A 20 -19.11 -22.03 16.74
N SER A 21 -18.39 -22.80 17.55
CA SER A 21 -18.91 -24.03 18.17
C SER A 21 -17.95 -24.60 19.21
N GLY A 22 -18.37 -24.51 20.49
CA GLY A 22 -18.21 -25.57 21.49
C GLY A 22 -16.84 -25.85 22.10
N GLY A 23 -16.69 -25.51 23.38
CA GLY A 23 -16.01 -26.39 24.35
C GLY A 23 -14.68 -25.92 24.94
N GLY A 24 -14.75 -25.36 26.16
CA GLY A 24 -13.82 -25.61 27.27
C GLY A 24 -12.36 -25.15 27.17
N GLY A 25 -12.02 -24.06 27.89
CA GLY A 25 -10.64 -23.80 28.31
C GLY A 25 -10.26 -22.32 28.42
N GLY A 26 -10.47 -21.73 29.60
CA GLY A 26 -9.61 -20.67 30.17
C GLY A 26 -9.08 -19.53 29.30
N VAL A 27 -9.88 -18.94 28.39
CA VAL A 27 -9.55 -17.64 27.80
C VAL A 27 -10.48 -16.61 28.42
N GLY A 28 -9.91 -15.65 29.15
CA GLY A 28 -10.64 -14.55 29.75
C GLY A 28 -11.61 -13.93 28.73
N LYS A 29 -12.88 -13.82 29.14
CA LYS A 29 -13.93 -13.22 28.31
C LYS A 29 -13.45 -11.81 27.94
N LYS A 30 -13.17 -11.58 26.65
CA LYS A 30 -12.69 -10.28 26.17
C LYS A 30 -13.64 -9.18 26.63
N THR A 31 -13.10 -8.08 27.13
CA THR A 31 -13.95 -6.93 27.51
C THR A 31 -14.62 -6.33 26.27
N ILE A 32 -15.66 -5.52 26.47
CA ILE A 32 -16.36 -4.84 25.37
C ILE A 32 -15.37 -3.96 24.61
N GLU A 33 -14.45 -3.31 25.30
CA GLU A 33 -13.40 -2.45 24.74
C GLU A 33 -12.34 -3.24 23.96
N GLU A 34 -12.07 -4.48 24.35
CA GLU A 34 -11.19 -5.37 23.60
C GLU A 34 -11.88 -5.90 22.33
N MET A 35 -13.19 -6.09 22.37
CA MET A 35 -14.00 -6.59 21.26
C MET A 35 -14.32 -5.50 20.23
N TYR A 36 -14.63 -4.28 20.68
CA TYR A 36 -15.04 -3.16 19.84
C TYR A 36 -14.00 -2.04 19.92
N GLN A 37 -13.13 -1.98 18.92
CA GLN A 37 -12.07 -0.98 18.84
C GLN A 37 -12.32 -0.03 17.67
N LYS A 38 -12.36 1.28 17.97
CA LYS A 38 -12.27 2.31 16.93
C LYS A 38 -10.82 2.38 16.44
N LYS A 39 -10.62 2.27 15.13
CA LYS A 39 -9.31 2.43 14.48
C LYS A 39 -9.30 3.74 13.72
N THR A 40 -8.15 4.41 13.70
CA THR A 40 -7.89 5.51 12.77
C THR A 40 -7.75 4.97 11.34
N GLN A 41 -7.83 5.85 10.34
CA GLN A 41 -7.71 5.43 8.93
C GLN A 41 -6.34 4.79 8.65
N LEU A 42 -5.26 5.39 9.14
CA LEU A 42 -3.91 4.83 8.99
C LEU A 42 -3.78 3.46 9.65
N GLU A 43 -4.29 3.29 10.87
CA GLU A 43 -4.30 1.99 11.54
C GLU A 43 -5.11 0.96 10.76
N HIS A 44 -6.25 1.35 10.18
CA HIS A 44 -7.07 0.44 9.39
C HIS A 44 -6.36 0.00 8.09
N ILE A 45 -5.69 0.93 7.40
CA ILE A 45 -4.88 0.62 6.21
C ILE A 45 -3.79 -0.40 6.55
N LEU A 46 -3.05 -0.18 7.64
CA LEU A 46 -1.99 -1.09 8.08
C LEU A 46 -2.52 -2.45 8.55
N LEU A 47 -3.71 -2.48 9.15
CA LEU A 47 -4.34 -3.72 9.63
C LEU A 47 -5.02 -4.54 8.54
N ARG A 48 -5.44 -3.90 7.45
CA ARG A 48 -6.18 -4.52 6.33
C ARG A 48 -5.71 -3.97 4.99
N PRO A 49 -4.43 -4.15 4.65
CA PRO A 49 -3.87 -3.62 3.40
C PRO A 49 -4.57 -4.20 2.17
N ASP A 50 -5.09 -5.43 2.28
CA ASP A 50 -5.74 -6.15 1.17
C ASP A 50 -6.89 -5.37 0.53
N THR A 51 -7.62 -4.55 1.28
CA THR A 51 -8.73 -3.73 0.75
C THR A 51 -8.29 -2.46 0.05
N TYR A 52 -7.01 -2.08 0.17
CA TYR A 52 -6.46 -0.84 -0.39
C TYR A 52 -5.53 -1.12 -1.57
N ILE A 53 -4.59 -2.05 -1.39
CA ILE A 53 -3.53 -2.34 -2.36
C ILE A 53 -3.64 -3.74 -2.96
N GLY A 54 -4.58 -4.56 -2.48
CA GLY A 54 -4.63 -5.99 -2.79
C GLY A 54 -3.70 -6.81 -1.90
N SER A 55 -3.58 -8.10 -2.21
CA SER A 55 -2.95 -9.05 -1.29
C SER A 55 -1.48 -8.76 -1.01
N VAL A 56 -1.08 -8.83 0.26
CA VAL A 56 0.33 -8.77 0.70
C VAL A 56 1.03 -10.13 0.67
N GLU A 57 0.32 -11.19 0.34
CA GLU A 57 0.86 -12.54 0.18
C GLU A 57 1.28 -12.81 -1.27
N LYS A 58 2.14 -13.81 -1.47
CA LYS A 58 2.56 -14.23 -2.82
C LYS A 58 1.44 -14.99 -3.52
N HIS A 59 1.12 -14.59 -4.75
CA HIS A 59 0.18 -15.27 -5.64
C HIS A 59 0.86 -15.64 -6.94
N THR A 60 0.43 -16.76 -7.53
CA THR A 60 0.88 -17.16 -8.87
C THR A 60 -0.25 -16.94 -9.86
N GLN A 61 0.01 -16.13 -10.88
CA GLN A 61 -0.94 -15.82 -11.95
C GLN A 61 -0.24 -15.81 -13.30
N ASN A 62 -0.95 -16.21 -14.36
CA ASN A 62 -0.45 -16.03 -15.72
C ASN A 62 -0.52 -14.55 -16.11
N LEU A 63 0.63 -13.94 -16.34
CA LEU A 63 0.79 -12.54 -16.74
C LEU A 63 1.57 -12.45 -18.05
N TRP A 64 1.37 -11.35 -18.77
CA TRP A 64 2.16 -11.00 -19.94
C TRP A 64 3.44 -10.28 -19.49
N VAL A 65 4.60 -10.86 -19.79
CA VAL A 65 5.91 -10.31 -19.45
C VAL A 65 6.66 -10.01 -20.74
N PHE A 66 7.27 -8.83 -20.82
CA PHE A 66 8.10 -8.47 -21.97
C PHE A 66 9.51 -9.03 -21.80
N GLU A 67 9.90 -9.96 -22.66
CA GLU A 67 11.20 -10.63 -22.63
C GLU A 67 11.71 -10.78 -24.08
N ASN A 68 13.00 -10.52 -24.30
CA ASN A 68 13.65 -10.68 -25.61
C ASN A 68 12.96 -9.96 -26.79
N GLY A 69 12.30 -8.82 -26.53
CA GLY A 69 11.62 -8.05 -27.57
C GLY A 69 10.18 -8.47 -27.86
N GLU A 70 9.64 -9.45 -27.13
CA GLU A 70 8.28 -9.97 -27.34
C GLU A 70 7.50 -10.09 -26.02
N MET A 71 6.17 -10.09 -26.11
CA MET A 71 5.29 -10.34 -24.97
C MET A 71 5.05 -11.84 -24.81
N VAL A 72 5.41 -12.40 -23.65
CA VAL A 72 5.25 -13.82 -23.33
C VAL A 72 4.24 -13.97 -22.19
N ASN A 73 3.21 -14.79 -22.39
CA ASN A 73 2.27 -15.14 -21.32
C ASN A 73 2.83 -16.31 -20.50
N ARG A 74 3.13 -16.08 -19.22
CA ARG A 74 3.70 -17.11 -18.34
C ARG A 74 3.21 -16.98 -16.90
N PRO A 75 3.25 -18.07 -16.10
CA PRO A 75 3.01 -17.98 -14.66
C PRO A 75 4.10 -17.13 -14.00
N VAL A 76 3.68 -16.17 -13.18
CA VAL A 76 4.52 -15.29 -12.38
C VAL A 76 4.06 -15.37 -10.93
N THR A 77 5.00 -15.63 -10.01
CA THR A 77 4.75 -15.56 -8.57
C THR A 77 5.21 -14.20 -8.04
N TYR A 78 4.28 -13.38 -7.55
CA TYR A 78 4.55 -12.02 -7.08
C TYR A 78 3.62 -11.62 -5.94
N VAL A 79 3.89 -10.46 -5.32
CA VAL A 79 3.01 -9.87 -4.29
C VAL A 79 2.16 -8.76 -4.96
N PRO A 80 0.84 -8.94 -5.09
CA PRO A 80 -0.04 -7.97 -5.73
C PRO A 80 0.01 -6.57 -5.10
N GLY A 81 0.07 -6.49 -3.77
CA GLY A 81 0.18 -5.23 -3.04
C GLY A 81 1.41 -4.40 -3.45
N LEU A 82 2.56 -5.06 -3.62
CA LEU A 82 3.79 -4.40 -4.06
C LEU A 82 3.66 -3.90 -5.50
N TYR A 83 3.06 -4.69 -6.38
CA TYR A 83 2.80 -4.27 -7.75
C TYR A 83 1.87 -3.06 -7.79
N LYS A 84 0.82 -3.06 -6.97
CA LYS A 84 -0.18 -1.99 -6.99
C LYS A 84 0.35 -0.64 -6.51
N ILE A 85 1.18 -0.61 -5.47
CA ILE A 85 1.77 0.66 -5.01
C ILE A 85 2.72 1.27 -6.05
N PHE A 86 3.41 0.44 -6.83
CA PHE A 86 4.22 0.92 -7.95
C PHE A 86 3.33 1.45 -9.08
N ASP A 87 2.29 0.72 -9.45
CA ASP A 87 1.31 1.11 -10.47
C ASP A 87 0.64 2.46 -10.16
N GLU A 88 0.26 2.73 -8.90
CA GLU A 88 -0.29 4.03 -8.48
C GLU A 88 0.64 5.21 -8.78
N ILE A 89 1.94 5.07 -8.50
CA ILE A 89 2.92 6.13 -8.78
C ILE A 89 3.10 6.30 -10.30
N LEU A 90 3.14 5.19 -11.04
CA LEU A 90 3.29 5.22 -12.49
C LEU A 90 2.09 5.87 -13.18
N VAL A 91 0.87 5.56 -12.75
CA VAL A 91 -0.37 6.16 -13.25
C VAL A 91 -0.41 7.65 -12.92
N ASN A 92 -0.03 8.05 -11.70
CA ASN A 92 0.08 9.48 -11.35
C ASN A 92 1.05 10.24 -12.27
N ALA A 93 2.20 9.65 -12.59
CA ALA A 93 3.17 10.23 -13.52
C ALA A 93 2.61 10.30 -14.95
N ALA A 94 1.87 9.28 -15.40
CA ALA A 94 1.21 9.25 -16.70
C ALA A 94 0.06 10.29 -16.80
N ASP A 95 -0.72 10.45 -15.75
CA ASP A 95 -1.82 11.42 -15.67
C ASP A 95 -1.32 12.87 -15.76
N ASN A 96 -0.07 13.13 -15.37
CA ASN A 96 0.52 14.44 -15.58
C ASN A 96 0.55 14.83 -17.07
N LYS A 97 0.64 13.89 -18.01
CA LYS A 97 0.55 14.19 -19.45
C LYS A 97 -0.81 14.77 -19.86
N GLN A 98 -1.88 14.35 -19.19
CA GLN A 98 -3.22 14.88 -19.45
C GLN A 98 -3.35 16.29 -18.90
N ARG A 99 -2.74 16.57 -17.74
CA ARG A 99 -2.70 17.88 -17.10
C ARG A 99 -1.81 18.87 -17.86
N ASP A 100 -0.63 18.42 -18.25
CA ASP A 100 0.38 19.17 -18.99
C ASP A 100 0.75 18.43 -20.29
N PRO A 101 0.14 18.82 -21.43
CA PRO A 101 0.46 18.25 -22.73
C PRO A 101 1.91 18.45 -23.17
N SER A 102 2.71 19.30 -22.51
CA SER A 102 4.13 19.50 -22.83
C SER A 102 5.04 18.40 -22.28
N MET A 103 4.59 17.61 -21.30
CA MET A 103 5.33 16.47 -20.76
C MET A 103 5.69 15.47 -21.88
N ASP A 104 6.95 15.12 -22.04
CA ASP A 104 7.43 14.21 -23.10
C ASP A 104 8.32 13.08 -22.58
N SER A 105 8.65 13.08 -21.29
CA SER A 105 9.55 12.12 -20.68
C SER A 105 8.96 11.55 -19.41
N LEU A 106 8.93 10.22 -19.34
CA LEU A 106 8.70 9.44 -18.13
C LEU A 106 9.84 8.43 -18.03
N LYS A 107 10.48 8.36 -16.85
CA LYS A 107 11.61 7.47 -16.58
C LYS A 107 11.33 6.66 -15.32
N VAL A 108 11.66 5.38 -15.37
CA VAL A 108 11.57 4.47 -14.23
C VAL A 108 12.93 3.85 -14.01
N GLU A 109 13.45 4.00 -12.80
CA GLU A 109 14.69 3.38 -12.36
C GLU A 109 14.36 2.38 -11.24
N ILE A 110 14.81 1.14 -11.40
CA ILE A 110 14.60 0.05 -10.44
C ILE A 110 15.96 -0.44 -9.99
N ASP A 111 16.29 -0.19 -8.73
CA ASP A 111 17.46 -0.75 -8.06
C ASP A 111 16.98 -1.84 -7.09
N ALA A 112 17.08 -3.09 -7.56
CA ALA A 112 16.69 -4.26 -6.77
C ALA A 112 17.65 -4.53 -5.61
N GLU A 113 18.93 -4.14 -5.72
CA GLU A 113 19.93 -4.34 -4.66
C GLU A 113 19.71 -3.33 -3.53
N GLY A 114 19.43 -2.08 -3.88
CA GLY A 114 19.09 -1.00 -2.95
C GLY A 114 17.63 -0.97 -2.49
N ASN A 115 16.78 -1.86 -3.01
CA ASN A 115 15.32 -1.86 -2.78
C ASN A 115 14.66 -0.49 -3.07
N SER A 116 15.11 0.17 -4.14
CA SER A 116 14.62 1.49 -4.54
C SER A 116 13.94 1.45 -5.91
N ILE A 117 12.81 2.14 -6.01
CA ILE A 117 12.14 2.41 -7.28
C ILE A 117 11.95 3.92 -7.36
N SER A 118 12.39 4.53 -8.45
CA SER A 118 12.23 5.96 -8.72
C SER A 118 11.46 6.15 -10.02
N VAL A 119 10.40 6.95 -9.95
CA VAL A 119 9.58 7.34 -11.10
C VAL A 119 9.73 8.84 -11.28
N TYR A 120 10.13 9.25 -12.47
CA TYR A 120 10.32 10.64 -12.84
C TYR A 120 9.47 10.97 -14.05
N ASN A 121 8.84 12.15 -14.04
CA ASN A 121 8.26 12.77 -15.22
C ASN A 121 8.68 14.24 -15.28
N ASN A 122 8.81 14.78 -16.49
CA ASN A 122 8.93 16.22 -16.67
C ASN A 122 7.54 16.88 -16.80
N GLY A 123 7.52 18.15 -17.18
CA GLY A 123 6.32 18.98 -17.21
C GLY A 123 6.02 19.67 -15.87
N ASP A 124 4.79 20.14 -15.72
CA ASP A 124 4.35 20.87 -14.53
C ASP A 124 4.46 20.00 -13.28
N GLY A 125 5.26 20.46 -12.33
CA GLY A 125 5.44 19.82 -11.02
C GLY A 125 4.31 20.12 -10.04
N VAL A 126 4.46 19.64 -8.80
CA VAL A 126 3.57 20.02 -7.70
C VAL A 126 3.86 21.47 -7.30
N PRO A 127 2.86 22.37 -7.22
CA PRO A 127 3.07 23.76 -6.83
C PRO A 127 3.73 23.85 -5.45
N ILE A 128 4.77 24.68 -5.33
CA ILE A 128 5.48 24.89 -4.06
C ILE A 128 4.81 26.04 -3.29
N GLU A 129 3.66 25.76 -2.70
CA GLU A 129 2.84 26.73 -1.98
C GLU A 129 2.26 26.14 -0.69
N ILE A 130 1.86 27.00 0.25
CA ILE A 130 1.14 26.58 1.45
C ILE A 130 -0.34 26.48 1.09
N HIS A 131 -0.93 25.30 1.29
CA HIS A 131 -2.36 25.11 1.13
C HIS A 131 -3.11 25.90 2.21
N GLN A 132 -3.84 26.95 1.84
CA GLN A 132 -4.35 27.95 2.80
C GLN A 132 -5.35 27.38 3.82
N GLU A 133 -6.16 26.40 3.43
CA GLU A 133 -7.12 25.75 4.32
C GLU A 133 -6.48 24.68 5.23
N GLU A 134 -5.42 24.03 4.75
CA GLU A 134 -4.87 22.83 5.37
C GLU A 134 -3.53 23.07 6.09
N GLY A 135 -2.89 24.21 5.84
CA GLY A 135 -1.68 24.67 6.53
C GLY A 135 -0.39 23.91 6.20
N PHE A 136 -0.42 22.92 5.30
CA PHE A 136 0.78 22.19 4.85
C PHE A 136 1.34 22.74 3.53
N THR A 137 2.62 22.46 3.26
CA THR A 137 3.26 22.84 1.99
C THR A 137 3.12 21.72 0.96
N CYS A 138 2.62 22.04 -0.23
CA CYS A 138 2.66 21.16 -1.39
C CYS A 138 4.09 21.15 -1.97
N ARG A 139 4.69 19.98 -2.20
CA ARG A 139 6.02 19.83 -2.81
C ARG A 139 6.09 18.53 -3.62
N SER A 140 6.90 18.51 -4.68
CA SER A 140 7.19 17.32 -5.49
C SER A 140 8.24 16.43 -4.83
#